data_AF-A0A6V8ML94-F1
#
_entry.id   AF-A0A6V8ML94-F1
#
_cell.length_a   1.000
_cell.length_b   1.000
_cell.length_c   1.000
_cell.angle_alpha   90.00
_cell.angle_beta   90.00
_cell.angle_gamma   90.00
#
_symmetry.space_group_name_H-M   'P 1'
#
loop_
_entity.id
_entity.type
_entity.pdbx_description
1 polymer ?
#
loop_
_entity_poly.entity_id
_entity_poly.type
_entity_poly.pdbx_seq_one_letter_code
_entity_poly.pdbx_strand_id
1 'polypeptide(L)'
;MNKLRLALLAALCLLSGCQHAPTGKPAASGEPVAEIATLRVVVYPIENLSGTPAPVKEIRRAWIAKLRGLGLEVVTDAEMERVFAKYRIRYTGGVDTTTAQAFRKEAGADAIVVSSLEIYGDLPPKLSLMSRLVSTEEKPRVFWMDSDGISGDDSPGLLGLGLVSDFKVVQERVLQRLANSLRLYLEDDPRQCDRGSLESKFAPKTVARPTPAGQEKRTSIAVVPFYNESFRNSAGQLLQLHFVNQLACLARVDVVEPGLVREKMLSIRMVMREGISTRDVDVMSYILESDYVLSGTVFDYQDPLGGSGIPKLDFNALLADKINRKLVFASKSYNEGDDGVYFYDVGLYRNADRMAEKMTGRVVSEMRLGERKTKSDRPSN
;
A
#
# COMPACT_ATOMS: atom_id res chain seq x y z
N MET A 1 37.15 59.39 25.59
CA MET A 1 36.12 58.35 25.84
C MET A 1 36.64 57.02 25.31
N ASN A 2 36.92 56.09 26.25
CA ASN A 2 37.16 54.62 26.15
C ASN A 2 37.96 54.11 24.93
N LYS A 3 39.23 53.67 24.98
CA LYS A 3 39.93 52.72 25.88
C LYS A 3 39.10 51.47 26.22
N LEU A 4 39.73 50.30 26.03
CA LEU A 4 39.32 48.92 26.37
C LEU A 4 38.45 48.15 25.35
N ARG A 5 39.16 47.39 24.50
CA ARG A 5 38.97 45.98 24.09
C ARG A 5 39.77 45.80 22.79
N LEU A 6 41.11 45.76 22.83
CA LEU A 6 41.92 44.65 23.35
C LEU A 6 41.40 43.33 22.75
N ALA A 7 41.92 42.92 21.61
CA ALA A 7 43.09 42.04 21.48
C ALA A 7 42.71 40.55 21.59
N LEU A 8 42.66 39.89 20.44
CA LEU A 8 43.02 38.50 20.13
C LEU A 8 42.59 38.31 18.66
N LEU A 9 43.37 38.73 17.66
CA LEU A 9 44.56 38.05 17.15
C LEU A 9 44.43 36.52 17.16
N ALA A 10 44.11 36.01 15.97
CA ALA A 10 44.78 34.88 15.33
C ALA A 10 45.26 33.74 16.24
N ALA A 11 44.44 32.70 16.37
CA ALA A 11 44.89 31.31 16.50
C ALA A 11 43.66 30.40 16.53
N LEU A 12 43.38 29.70 15.42
CA LEU A 12 42.99 28.27 15.36
C LEU A 12 42.43 27.94 13.95
N CYS A 13 43.24 28.17 12.92
CA CYS A 13 43.28 27.20 11.83
C CYS A 13 44.24 26.10 12.27
N LEU A 14 43.81 24.84 12.15
CA LEU A 14 44.54 23.59 12.43
C LEU A 14 44.58 23.12 13.90
N LEU A 15 43.59 22.31 14.28
CA LEU A 15 43.84 21.10 15.07
C LEU A 15 43.07 19.93 14.46
N SER A 16 43.84 19.01 13.89
CA SER A 16 43.48 17.63 13.56
C SER A 16 43.09 16.86 14.83
N GLY A 17 42.14 15.91 14.73
CA GLY A 17 41.78 15.04 15.86
C GLY A 17 40.83 13.88 15.52
N CYS A 18 41.38 12.85 14.89
CA CYS A 18 41.09 11.40 14.98
C CYS A 18 39.65 10.85 15.16
N GLN A 19 39.19 10.18 14.10
CA GLN A 19 38.56 8.83 14.02
C GLN A 19 37.67 8.30 15.17
N HIS A 20 36.44 7.91 14.81
CA HIS A 20 36.00 6.51 15.00
C HIS A 20 34.89 6.17 14.00
N ALA A 21 35.20 5.28 13.06
CA ALA A 21 34.22 4.62 12.22
C ALA A 21 33.39 3.64 13.08
N PRO A 22 32.06 3.61 12.95
CA PRO A 22 31.32 2.39 13.24
C PRO A 22 31.50 1.48 12.02
N THR A 23 32.52 0.62 12.10
CA THR A 23 32.59 -0.64 11.38
C THR A 23 31.37 -1.47 11.76
N GLY A 24 30.52 -1.72 10.77
CA GLY A 24 29.33 -2.53 10.94
C GLY A 24 28.29 -2.22 9.88
N LYS A 25 28.65 -2.36 8.60
CA LYS A 25 27.65 -2.65 7.56
C LYS A 25 26.87 -3.88 8.03
N PRO A 26 25.58 -3.81 8.35
CA PRO A 26 24.77 -5.01 8.32
C PRO A 26 24.83 -5.50 6.88
N ALA A 27 25.22 -6.76 6.69
CA ALA A 27 25.29 -7.39 5.38
C ALA A 27 23.98 -7.16 4.62
N ALA A 28 24.06 -6.34 3.57
CA ALA A 28 23.03 -6.22 2.56
C ALA A 28 22.93 -7.58 1.89
N SER A 29 21.95 -8.38 2.30
CA SER A 29 21.50 -9.58 1.60
C SER A 29 20.09 -9.32 1.11
N GLY A 30 20.02 -8.45 0.13
CA GLY A 30 18.95 -8.37 -0.86
C GLY A 30 19.68 -8.04 -2.14
N GLU A 31 19.70 -8.98 -3.09
CA GLU A 31 20.29 -8.72 -4.39
C GLU A 31 19.63 -7.47 -4.99
N PRO A 32 20.40 -6.56 -5.62
CA PRO A 32 19.82 -5.45 -6.34
C PRO A 32 18.84 -6.01 -7.38
N VAL A 33 17.66 -5.40 -7.46
CA VAL A 33 16.76 -5.62 -8.60
C VAL A 33 17.59 -5.34 -9.86
N ALA A 34 17.61 -6.31 -10.78
CA ALA A 34 18.41 -6.27 -12.00
C ALA A 34 18.31 -4.90 -12.70
N GLU A 35 19.40 -4.46 -13.34
CA GLU A 35 19.51 -3.18 -14.04
C GLU A 35 18.20 -2.80 -14.75
N ILE A 36 17.63 -1.67 -14.29
CA ILE A 36 16.28 -1.14 -14.57
C ILE A 36 15.92 -1.15 -16.07
N ALA A 37 16.91 -1.13 -16.96
CA ALA A 37 16.76 -1.07 -18.40
C ALA A 37 16.25 -2.37 -19.07
N THR A 38 15.98 -3.46 -18.33
CA THR A 38 15.62 -4.75 -18.93
C THR A 38 14.45 -5.51 -18.29
N LEU A 39 13.71 -4.90 -17.34
CA LEU A 39 12.60 -5.60 -16.69
C LEU A 39 11.45 -5.89 -17.67
N ARG A 40 11.21 -7.18 -17.92
CA ARG A 40 10.09 -7.66 -18.73
C ARG A 40 8.88 -7.95 -17.84
N VAL A 41 7.78 -7.23 -18.07
CA VAL A 41 6.61 -7.25 -17.20
C VAL A 41 5.34 -7.69 -17.92
N VAL A 42 4.49 -8.44 -17.24
CA VAL A 42 3.12 -8.76 -17.68
C VAL A 42 2.18 -7.78 -17.00
N VAL A 43 1.27 -7.15 -17.75
CA VAL A 43 0.25 -6.27 -17.15
C VAL A 43 -1.09 -6.98 -17.17
N TYR A 44 -1.62 -7.36 -16.01
CA TYR A 44 -2.90 -8.06 -15.92
C TYR A 44 -4.09 -7.21 -16.36
N PRO A 45 -5.21 -7.84 -16.74
CA PRO A 45 -6.51 -7.19 -16.77
C PRO A 45 -6.78 -6.49 -15.43
N ILE A 46 -7.19 -5.22 -15.48
CA ILE A 46 -7.52 -4.44 -14.29
C ILE A 46 -8.74 -5.07 -13.62
N GLU A 47 -8.61 -5.39 -12.33
CA GLU A 47 -9.72 -5.85 -11.51
C GLU A 47 -10.62 -4.66 -11.17
N ASN A 48 -11.92 -4.77 -11.46
CA ASN A 48 -12.86 -3.70 -11.17
C ASN A 48 -13.44 -3.85 -9.76
N LEU A 49 -12.95 -3.05 -8.81
CA LEU A 49 -13.45 -2.98 -7.44
C LEU A 49 -14.32 -1.74 -7.17
N SER A 50 -14.61 -0.92 -8.19
CA SER A 50 -15.39 0.32 -8.05
C SER A 50 -16.87 0.06 -7.76
N GLY A 51 -17.38 -1.12 -8.13
CA GLY A 51 -18.81 -1.44 -8.07
C GLY A 51 -19.63 -0.83 -9.21
N THR A 52 -18.99 -0.15 -10.17
CA THR A 52 -19.63 0.47 -11.33
C THR A 52 -19.04 -0.06 -12.64
N PRO A 53 -19.79 -0.13 -13.74
CA PRO A 53 -19.23 -0.40 -15.06
C PRO A 53 -18.15 0.63 -15.41
N ALA A 54 -16.98 0.18 -15.83
CA ALA A 54 -15.84 1.05 -16.10
C ALA A 54 -15.06 0.59 -17.35
N PRO A 55 -14.43 1.52 -18.10
CA PRO A 55 -13.63 1.23 -19.28
C PRO A 55 -12.23 0.71 -18.90
N VAL A 56 -12.19 -0.44 -18.21
CA VAL A 56 -10.94 -1.01 -17.66
C VAL A 56 -9.92 -1.38 -18.74
N LYS A 57 -10.35 -1.69 -19.96
CA LYS A 57 -9.46 -2.00 -21.08
C LYS A 57 -8.72 -0.75 -21.58
N GLU A 58 -9.43 0.37 -21.64
CA GLU A 58 -8.91 1.66 -22.03
C GLU A 58 -7.94 2.20 -20.98
N ILE A 59 -8.30 2.10 -19.70
CA ILE A 59 -7.43 2.47 -18.57
C ILE A 59 -6.16 1.61 -18.59
N ARG A 60 -6.28 0.28 -18.77
CA ARG A 60 -5.13 -0.62 -18.89
C ARG A 60 -4.22 -0.24 -20.05
N ARG A 61 -4.78 0.09 -21.21
CA ARG A 61 -3.98 0.49 -22.37
C ARG A 61 -3.18 1.76 -22.09
N ALA A 62 -3.81 2.76 -21.45
CA ALA A 62 -3.12 3.98 -21.03
C ALA A 62 -2.02 3.69 -20.00
N TRP A 63 -2.28 2.77 -19.06
CA TRP A 63 -1.28 2.36 -18.07
C TRP A 63 -0.09 1.64 -18.71
N ILE A 64 -0.32 0.71 -19.64
CA ILE A 64 0.73 0.05 -20.43
C ILE A 64 1.58 1.08 -21.19
N ALA A 65 0.97 2.13 -21.75
CA ALA A 65 1.72 3.18 -22.43
C ALA A 65 2.66 3.94 -21.47
N LYS A 66 2.21 4.22 -20.23
CA LYS A 66 3.07 4.82 -19.19
C LYS A 66 4.23 3.91 -18.80
N LEU A 67 3.95 2.62 -18.56
CA LEU A 67 4.97 1.63 -18.21
C LEU A 67 6.05 1.48 -19.29
N ARG A 68 5.64 1.43 -20.57
CA ARG A 68 6.60 1.45 -21.69
C ARG A 68 7.42 2.75 -21.75
N GLY A 69 6.81 3.88 -21.41
CA GLY A 69 7.49 5.17 -21.29
C GLY A 69 8.56 5.20 -20.19
N LEU A 70 8.46 4.34 -19.18
CA LEU A 70 9.48 4.13 -18.15
C LEU A 70 10.62 3.20 -18.60
N GLY A 71 10.55 2.64 -19.82
CA GLY A 71 11.54 1.70 -20.35
C GLY A 71 11.26 0.22 -20.06
N LEU A 72 10.11 -0.13 -19.47
CA LEU A 72 9.75 -1.51 -19.19
C LEU A 72 9.33 -2.26 -20.47
N GLU A 73 9.80 -3.50 -20.62
CA GLU A 73 9.36 -4.37 -21.71
C GLU A 73 8.04 -5.04 -21.35
N VAL A 74 6.94 -4.60 -21.96
CA VAL A 74 5.60 -5.15 -21.65
C VAL A 74 5.25 -6.32 -22.56
N VAL A 75 5.04 -7.50 -21.97
CA VAL A 75 4.53 -8.71 -22.63
C VAL A 75 3.25 -8.41 -23.41
N THR A 76 3.13 -8.96 -24.62
CA THR A 76 1.97 -8.70 -25.48
C THR A 76 0.70 -9.38 -24.97
N ASP A 77 -0.46 -8.83 -25.33
CA ASP A 77 -1.75 -9.44 -24.97
C ASP A 77 -1.86 -10.86 -25.52
N ALA A 78 -1.36 -11.13 -26.73
CA ALA A 78 -1.39 -12.47 -27.31
C ALA A 78 -0.53 -13.49 -26.53
N GLU A 79 0.63 -13.09 -26.01
CA GLU A 79 1.45 -13.93 -25.12
C GLU A 79 0.73 -14.19 -23.79
N MET A 80 0.19 -13.13 -23.18
CA MET A 80 -0.55 -13.22 -21.92
C MET A 80 -1.75 -14.17 -22.03
N GLU A 81 -2.58 -14.00 -23.06
CA GLU A 81 -3.76 -14.84 -23.30
C GLU A 81 -3.39 -16.30 -23.55
N ARG A 82 -2.25 -16.59 -24.20
CA ARG A 82 -1.76 -17.97 -24.34
C ARG A 82 -1.45 -18.61 -22.98
N VAL A 83 -0.79 -17.87 -22.08
CA VAL A 83 -0.49 -18.35 -20.73
C VAL A 83 -1.79 -18.53 -19.94
N PHE A 84 -2.69 -17.55 -19.98
CA PHE A 84 -4.01 -17.64 -19.32
C PHE A 84 -4.80 -18.86 -19.77
N ALA A 85 -4.90 -19.10 -21.07
CA ALA A 85 -5.61 -20.25 -21.62
C ALA A 85 -4.94 -21.58 -21.21
N LYS A 86 -3.62 -21.68 -21.34
CA LYS A 86 -2.85 -22.90 -21.04
C LYS A 86 -2.94 -23.30 -19.58
N TYR A 87 -2.80 -22.34 -18.67
CA TYR A 87 -2.81 -22.57 -17.22
C TYR A 87 -4.19 -22.37 -16.58
N ARG A 88 -5.21 -22.04 -17.37
CA ARG A 88 -6.59 -21.76 -16.93
C ARG A 88 -6.66 -20.70 -15.84
N ILE A 89 -5.86 -19.66 -15.98
CA ILE A 89 -5.81 -18.54 -15.03
C ILE A 89 -7.11 -17.75 -15.19
N ARG A 90 -7.87 -17.62 -14.10
CA ARG A 90 -9.17 -16.92 -14.07
C ARG A 90 -9.20 -15.73 -13.13
N TYR A 91 -8.29 -15.69 -12.16
CA TYR A 91 -8.21 -14.64 -11.16
C TYR A 91 -7.02 -13.73 -11.48
N THR A 92 -7.28 -12.42 -11.61
CA THR A 92 -6.29 -11.40 -11.95
C THR A 92 -6.11 -10.37 -10.83
N GLY A 93 -6.80 -10.54 -9.69
CA GLY A 93 -6.66 -9.66 -8.53
C GLY A 93 -5.42 -9.94 -7.67
N GLY A 94 -4.62 -10.94 -8.02
CA GLY A 94 -3.35 -11.28 -7.37
C GLY A 94 -2.58 -12.37 -8.08
N VAL A 95 -1.36 -12.63 -7.61
CA VAL A 95 -0.45 -13.62 -8.20
C VAL A 95 -0.20 -14.77 -7.22
N ASP A 96 -0.54 -15.98 -7.64
CA ASP A 96 -0.18 -17.23 -6.95
C ASP A 96 1.14 -17.81 -7.49
N THR A 97 1.70 -18.80 -6.78
CA THR A 97 2.98 -19.41 -7.16
C THR A 97 2.93 -20.07 -8.54
N THR A 98 1.84 -20.77 -8.85
CA THR A 98 1.68 -21.48 -10.13
C THR A 98 1.70 -20.50 -11.30
N THR A 99 1.01 -19.38 -11.14
CA THR A 99 0.85 -18.35 -12.14
C THR A 99 2.14 -17.56 -12.36
N ALA A 100 2.82 -17.17 -11.28
CA ALA A 100 4.14 -16.53 -11.35
C ALA A 100 5.14 -17.39 -12.16
N GLN A 101 5.25 -18.67 -11.81
CA GLN A 101 6.14 -19.60 -12.50
C GLN A 101 5.76 -19.82 -13.96
N ALA A 102 4.45 -19.86 -14.28
CA ALA A 102 3.97 -19.98 -15.65
C ALA A 102 4.43 -18.79 -16.51
N PHE A 103 4.27 -17.56 -16.02
CA PHE A 103 4.70 -16.36 -16.74
C PHE A 103 6.22 -16.26 -16.87
N ARG A 104 6.97 -16.63 -15.84
CA ARG A 104 8.43 -16.70 -15.91
C ARG A 104 8.89 -17.66 -17.01
N LYS A 105 8.31 -18.87 -17.04
CA LYS A 105 8.71 -19.93 -17.97
C LYS A 105 8.30 -19.67 -19.42
N GLU A 106 7.07 -19.21 -19.63
CA GLU A 106 6.49 -19.15 -20.98
C GLU A 106 6.62 -17.78 -21.64
N ALA A 107 6.65 -16.70 -20.84
CA ALA A 107 6.71 -15.33 -21.34
C ALA A 107 8.02 -14.62 -20.96
N GLY A 108 8.93 -15.29 -20.24
CA GLY A 108 10.20 -14.71 -19.79
C GLY A 108 10.02 -13.50 -18.87
N ALA A 109 8.86 -13.37 -18.22
CA ALA A 109 8.55 -12.19 -17.42
C ALA A 109 9.25 -12.23 -16.06
N ASP A 110 9.83 -11.11 -15.66
CA ASP A 110 10.47 -10.91 -14.35
C ASP A 110 9.46 -10.54 -13.27
N ALA A 111 8.40 -9.84 -13.67
CA ALA A 111 7.35 -9.37 -12.77
C ALA A 111 5.98 -9.27 -13.46
N ILE A 112 4.95 -9.17 -12.63
CA ILE A 112 3.56 -9.00 -13.04
C ILE A 112 3.02 -7.73 -12.37
N VAL A 113 2.49 -6.82 -13.18
CA VAL A 113 1.74 -5.64 -12.74
C VAL A 113 0.29 -6.04 -12.53
N VAL A 114 -0.17 -5.95 -11.29
CA VAL A 114 -1.55 -6.15 -10.88
C VAL A 114 -2.14 -4.80 -10.51
N SER A 115 -3.29 -4.46 -11.08
CA SER A 115 -3.96 -3.21 -10.79
C SER A 115 -5.45 -3.43 -10.48
N SER A 116 -5.95 -2.70 -9.50
CA SER A 116 -7.34 -2.73 -9.06
C SER A 116 -7.92 -1.32 -9.14
N LEU A 117 -9.03 -1.18 -9.84
CA LEU A 117 -9.79 0.06 -9.97
C LEU A 117 -10.66 0.24 -8.74
N GLU A 118 -10.34 1.23 -7.89
CA GLU A 118 -11.02 1.45 -6.62
C GLU A 118 -12.23 2.35 -6.79
N ILE A 119 -12.14 3.38 -7.64
CA ILE A 119 -13.22 4.34 -7.89
C ILE A 119 -13.29 4.63 -9.38
N TYR A 120 -14.51 4.67 -9.90
CA TYR A 120 -14.81 5.17 -11.23
C TYR A 120 -16.17 5.87 -11.23
N GLY A 121 -16.18 7.12 -11.67
CA GLY A 121 -17.37 7.93 -11.86
C GLY A 121 -17.15 9.00 -12.93
N ASP A 122 -18.22 9.40 -13.61
CA ASP A 122 -18.13 10.36 -14.72
C ASP A 122 -18.50 11.79 -14.31
N LEU A 123 -19.32 11.98 -13.27
CA LEU A 123 -19.88 13.28 -12.89
C LEU A 123 -19.97 13.47 -11.35
N PRO A 124 -19.01 14.17 -10.72
CA PRO A 124 -17.75 14.64 -11.31
C PRO A 124 -16.86 13.45 -11.74
N PRO A 125 -15.92 13.65 -12.68
CA PRO A 125 -15.02 12.57 -13.07
C PRO A 125 -14.16 12.15 -11.87
N LYS A 126 -14.26 10.88 -11.48
CA LYS A 126 -13.51 10.27 -10.39
C LYS A 126 -12.75 9.06 -10.91
N LEU A 127 -11.48 8.97 -10.54
CA LEU A 127 -10.68 7.78 -10.78
C LEU A 127 -9.79 7.53 -9.57
N SER A 128 -9.80 6.29 -9.08
CA SER A 128 -8.77 5.81 -8.17
C SER A 128 -8.28 4.44 -8.62
N LEU A 129 -6.96 4.28 -8.68
CA LEU A 129 -6.30 3.09 -9.16
C LEU A 129 -5.17 2.71 -8.21
N MET A 130 -5.24 1.48 -7.71
CA MET A 130 -4.12 0.88 -6.98
C MET A 130 -3.36 -0.05 -7.90
N SER A 131 -2.04 0.02 -7.90
CA SER A 131 -1.19 -0.84 -8.72
C SER A 131 -0.03 -1.40 -7.90
N ARG A 132 0.36 -2.63 -8.20
CA ARG A 132 1.52 -3.28 -7.60
C ARG A 132 2.32 -4.09 -8.61
N LEU A 133 3.61 -4.16 -8.38
CA LEU A 133 4.57 -4.96 -9.14
C LEU A 133 4.95 -6.18 -8.30
N VAL A 134 4.68 -7.37 -8.82
CA VAL A 134 4.89 -8.65 -8.11
C VAL A 134 5.92 -9.49 -8.83
N SER A 135 6.90 -10.02 -8.12
CA SER A 135 7.94 -10.88 -8.70
C SER A 135 7.37 -12.19 -9.26
N THR A 136 7.99 -12.72 -10.32
CA THR A 136 7.69 -14.06 -10.85
C THR A 136 8.60 -15.15 -10.26
N GLU A 137 9.27 -14.86 -9.15
CA GLU A 137 10.13 -15.80 -8.43
C GLU A 137 9.31 -16.98 -7.87
N GLU A 138 10.00 -18.01 -7.35
CA GLU A 138 9.35 -19.19 -6.77
C GLU A 138 8.34 -18.82 -5.66
N LYS A 139 8.69 -17.83 -4.84
CA LYS A 139 7.78 -17.18 -3.90
C LYS A 139 7.53 -15.75 -4.38
N PRO A 140 6.36 -15.46 -4.97
CA PRO A 140 5.98 -14.11 -5.39
C PRO A 140 6.10 -13.10 -4.25
N ARG A 141 6.76 -11.97 -4.53
CA ARG A 141 6.93 -10.86 -3.59
C ARG A 141 6.44 -9.56 -4.20
N VAL A 142 5.81 -8.71 -3.39
CA VAL A 142 5.48 -7.35 -3.78
C VAL A 142 6.76 -6.53 -3.78
N PHE A 143 7.19 -6.10 -4.95
CA PHE A 143 8.34 -5.20 -5.12
C PHE A 143 7.92 -3.77 -4.85
N TRP A 144 6.88 -3.32 -5.54
CA TRP A 144 6.33 -1.98 -5.45
C TRP A 144 4.81 -2.06 -5.34
N MET A 145 4.22 -1.14 -4.60
CA MET A 145 2.78 -0.95 -4.55
C MET A 145 2.51 0.51 -4.26
N ASP A 146 1.52 1.07 -4.94
CA ASP A 146 1.02 2.40 -4.66
C ASP A 146 -0.45 2.54 -5.09
N SER A 147 -1.14 3.53 -4.52
CA SER A 147 -2.49 3.93 -4.95
C SER A 147 -2.55 5.44 -5.12
N ASP A 148 -3.32 5.89 -6.10
CA ASP A 148 -3.69 7.30 -6.18
C ASP A 148 -5.11 7.46 -6.71
N GLY A 149 -5.77 8.51 -6.24
CA GLY A 149 -7.16 8.82 -6.54
C GLY A 149 -7.42 10.30 -6.60
N ILE A 150 -8.20 10.71 -7.60
CA ILE A 150 -8.56 12.09 -7.86
C ILE A 150 -10.04 12.17 -8.22
N SER A 151 -10.72 13.16 -7.66
CA SER A 151 -12.00 13.67 -8.14
C SER A 151 -11.83 14.99 -8.86
N GLY A 152 -12.62 15.20 -9.91
CA GLY A 152 -12.67 16.45 -10.66
C GLY A 152 -13.06 17.67 -9.82
N ASP A 153 -13.67 17.45 -8.65
CA ASP A 153 -14.06 18.49 -7.69
C ASP A 153 -13.21 18.55 -6.41
N ASP A 154 -12.04 17.89 -6.37
CA ASP A 154 -11.15 17.90 -5.20
C ASP A 154 -10.52 19.28 -4.90
N SER A 155 -10.41 20.15 -5.89
CA SER A 155 -9.78 21.47 -5.73
C SER A 155 -10.49 22.53 -6.55
N PRO A 156 -11.76 22.86 -6.22
CA PRO A 156 -12.56 23.79 -7.00
C PRO A 156 -11.94 25.19 -7.06
N GLY A 157 -11.15 25.58 -6.05
CA GLY A 157 -10.52 26.89 -5.99
C GLY A 157 -11.52 28.05 -5.90
N LEU A 158 -11.04 29.28 -6.09
CA LEU A 158 -11.91 30.48 -6.09
C LEU A 158 -12.81 30.45 -7.34
N LEU A 159 -14.13 30.60 -7.14
CA LEU A 159 -15.15 30.57 -8.20
C LEU A 159 -15.25 29.26 -9.00
N GLY A 160 -14.72 28.13 -8.49
CA GLY A 160 -14.82 26.84 -9.19
C GLY A 160 -13.85 26.66 -10.36
N LEU A 161 -12.85 27.54 -10.50
CA LEU A 161 -11.88 27.52 -11.61
C LEU A 161 -10.97 26.27 -11.64
N GLY A 162 -10.82 25.58 -10.52
CA GLY A 162 -10.03 24.35 -10.41
C GLY A 162 -10.82 23.06 -10.66
N LEU A 163 -12.11 23.15 -10.97
CA LEU A 163 -12.93 22.00 -11.35
C LEU A 163 -12.42 21.39 -12.66
N VAL A 164 -12.28 20.07 -12.67
CA VAL A 164 -11.94 19.28 -13.85
C VAL A 164 -13.16 18.46 -14.25
N SER A 165 -13.72 18.76 -15.42
CA SER A 165 -14.88 18.05 -15.97
C SER A 165 -14.51 16.93 -16.95
N ASP A 166 -13.27 16.89 -17.42
CA ASP A 166 -12.80 15.87 -18.36
C ASP A 166 -12.14 14.69 -17.62
N PHE A 167 -12.76 13.51 -17.75
CA PHE A 167 -12.23 12.25 -17.22
C PHE A 167 -10.82 11.95 -17.74
N LYS A 168 -10.47 12.31 -18.98
CA LYS A 168 -9.12 12.06 -19.52
C LYS A 168 -8.04 12.83 -18.77
N VAL A 169 -8.34 14.04 -18.29
CA VAL A 169 -7.42 14.82 -17.47
C VAL A 169 -7.23 14.17 -16.10
N VAL A 170 -8.32 13.70 -15.47
CA VAL A 170 -8.26 12.95 -14.20
C VAL A 170 -7.45 11.65 -14.37
N GLN A 171 -7.74 10.88 -15.43
CA GLN A 171 -7.05 9.64 -15.76
C GLN A 171 -5.55 9.85 -15.97
N GLU A 172 -5.18 10.86 -16.75
CA GLU A 172 -3.77 11.18 -17.01
C GLU A 172 -3.02 11.56 -15.74
N ARG A 173 -3.62 12.35 -14.84
CA ARG A 173 -3.00 12.74 -13.56
C ARG A 173 -2.75 11.56 -12.64
N VAL A 174 -3.74 10.68 -12.45
CA VAL A 174 -3.61 9.47 -11.61
C VAL A 174 -2.52 8.55 -12.17
N LEU A 175 -2.59 8.24 -13.48
CA LEU A 175 -1.60 7.35 -14.10
C LEU A 175 -0.19 7.94 -14.10
N GLN A 176 -0.05 9.27 -14.26
CA GLN A 176 1.26 9.92 -14.20
C GLN A 176 1.86 9.87 -12.79
N ARG A 177 1.05 10.03 -11.73
CA ARG A 177 1.53 9.94 -10.35
C ARG A 177 1.97 8.53 -9.99
N LEU A 178 1.19 7.51 -10.38
CA LEU A 178 1.61 6.11 -10.24
C LEU A 178 2.88 5.80 -11.02
N ALA A 179 3.01 6.29 -12.26
CA ALA A 179 4.22 6.12 -13.07
C ALA A 179 5.43 6.78 -12.40
N ASN A 180 5.26 7.98 -11.83
CA ASN A 180 6.31 8.68 -11.11
C ASN A 180 6.73 7.93 -9.84
N SER A 181 5.77 7.38 -9.08
CA SER A 181 6.04 6.54 -7.91
C SER A 181 6.85 5.30 -8.27
N LEU A 182 6.43 4.57 -9.32
CA LEU A 182 7.17 3.41 -9.80
C LEU A 182 8.57 3.80 -10.31
N ARG A 183 8.68 4.92 -11.03
CA ARG A 183 9.98 5.43 -11.49
C ARG A 183 10.92 5.72 -10.32
N LEU A 184 10.44 6.39 -9.28
CA LEU A 184 11.22 6.64 -8.06
C LEU A 184 11.64 5.34 -7.40
N TYR A 185 10.74 4.37 -7.30
CA TYR A 185 11.06 3.04 -6.78
C TYR A 185 12.17 2.33 -7.59
N LEU A 186 12.13 2.46 -8.92
CA LEU A 186 13.11 1.85 -9.80
C LEU A 186 14.47 2.57 -9.72
N GLU A 187 14.49 3.89 -9.61
CA GLU A 187 15.71 4.71 -9.58
C GLU A 187 16.41 4.78 -8.20
N ASP A 188 15.65 4.80 -7.11
CA ASP A 188 16.14 4.92 -5.72
C ASP A 188 16.13 3.57 -4.96
N ASP A 189 16.64 3.56 -3.71
CA ASP A 189 16.46 2.39 -2.83
C ASP A 189 14.95 2.07 -2.73
N PRO A 190 14.51 0.85 -3.11
CA PRO A 190 13.10 0.42 -3.27
C PRO A 190 12.20 0.51 -2.03
N ARG A 191 12.62 1.22 -0.99
CA ARG A 191 11.96 1.31 0.33
C ARG A 191 11.61 2.74 0.73
N GLN A 192 11.84 3.74 -0.13
CA GLN A 192 11.33 5.10 0.06
C GLN A 192 9.97 5.26 -0.64
N CYS A 193 8.91 4.77 0.00
CA CYS A 193 7.57 5.23 -0.38
C CYS A 193 7.34 6.64 0.17
N ASP A 194 6.80 7.54 -0.64
CA ASP A 194 6.22 8.79 -0.14
C ASP A 194 4.91 8.47 0.58
N ARG A 195 4.93 8.45 1.91
CA ARG A 195 3.75 8.18 2.75
C ARG A 195 2.82 9.38 2.88
N GLY A 196 3.17 10.51 2.26
CA GLY A 196 2.58 11.81 2.59
C GLY A 196 2.65 12.13 4.09
N SER A 197 1.98 13.19 4.50
CA SER A 197 1.84 13.53 5.91
C SER A 197 0.85 12.58 6.61
N LEU A 198 1.23 12.08 7.79
CA LEU A 198 0.36 11.34 8.70
C LEU A 198 -0.52 12.32 9.48
N GLU A 199 -1.68 12.67 8.95
CA GLU A 199 -2.60 13.62 9.57
C GLU A 199 -3.23 13.06 10.86
N SER A 200 -3.26 13.88 11.91
CA SER A 200 -3.75 13.49 13.24
C SER A 200 -5.23 13.12 13.26
N LYS A 201 -6.04 13.72 12.38
CA LYS A 201 -7.49 13.46 12.31
C LYS A 201 -7.85 12.02 11.92
N PHE A 202 -6.95 11.33 11.23
CA PHE A 202 -7.09 9.93 10.83
C PHE A 202 -6.47 8.96 11.84
N ALA A 203 -6.04 9.44 13.01
CA ALA A 203 -5.57 8.55 14.07
C ALA A 203 -6.71 7.60 14.50
N PRO A 204 -6.41 6.33 14.81
CA PRO A 204 -7.43 5.38 15.26
C PRO A 204 -8.12 5.90 16.53
N LYS A 205 -9.43 5.69 16.64
CA LYS A 205 -10.23 6.14 17.80
C LYS A 205 -9.89 5.34 19.05
N THR A 206 -9.56 4.06 18.87
CA THR A 206 -9.02 3.22 19.94
C THR A 206 -7.84 2.42 19.43
N VAL A 207 -6.84 2.24 20.30
CA VAL A 207 -5.67 1.39 20.07
C VAL A 207 -5.41 0.58 21.33
N ALA A 208 -5.26 -0.73 21.17
CA ALA A 208 -4.79 -1.63 22.21
C ALA A 208 -3.54 -2.36 21.72
N ARG A 209 -2.52 -2.45 22.58
CA ARG A 209 -1.28 -3.18 22.32
C ARG A 209 -1.04 -4.21 23.43
N PRO A 210 -1.76 -5.35 23.43
CA PRO A 210 -1.70 -6.31 24.52
C PRO A 210 -0.30 -6.92 24.69
N THR A 211 0.50 -6.96 23.62
CA THR A 211 1.88 -7.46 23.65
C THR A 211 2.71 -6.73 22.58
N PRO A 212 3.97 -6.34 22.85
CA PRO A 212 4.81 -5.72 21.83
C PRO A 212 5.03 -6.66 20.65
N ALA A 213 4.82 -6.17 19.42
CA ALA A 213 5.20 -6.90 18.21
C ALA A 213 6.74 -7.00 18.12
N GLY A 214 7.25 -8.12 17.62
CA GLY A 214 8.68 -8.47 17.56
C GLY A 214 9.52 -7.38 16.88
N GLN A 215 10.59 -6.96 17.56
CA GLN A 215 11.29 -5.70 17.23
C GLN A 215 12.64 -5.91 16.52
N GLU A 216 13.16 -7.13 16.43
CA GLU A 216 14.58 -7.34 16.13
C GLU A 216 14.89 -7.93 14.75
N LYS A 217 13.96 -8.65 14.10
CA LYS A 217 14.17 -9.29 12.79
C LYS A 217 13.24 -8.71 11.73
N ARG A 218 13.55 -9.00 10.45
CA ARG A 218 12.56 -8.83 9.38
C ARG A 218 11.37 -9.71 9.70
N THR A 219 10.18 -9.15 9.50
CA THR A 219 8.93 -9.76 9.92
C THR A 219 8.03 -9.94 8.72
N SER A 220 7.56 -11.16 8.51
CA SER A 220 6.59 -11.46 7.47
C SER A 220 5.16 -11.23 7.95
N ILE A 221 4.36 -10.51 7.18
CA ILE A 221 2.97 -10.19 7.54
C ILE A 221 2.05 -10.60 6.40
N ALA A 222 1.09 -11.47 6.68
CA ALA A 222 0.00 -11.77 5.76
C ALA A 222 -1.22 -10.92 6.12
N VAL A 223 -1.74 -10.17 5.14
CA VAL A 223 -3.00 -9.44 5.30
C VAL A 223 -4.10 -10.28 4.67
N VAL A 224 -5.06 -10.74 5.45
CA VAL A 224 -6.21 -11.48 4.93
C VAL A 224 -7.31 -10.50 4.50
N PRO A 225 -8.20 -10.89 3.57
CA PRO A 225 -9.35 -10.06 3.22
C PRO A 225 -10.13 -9.68 4.48
N PHE A 226 -10.50 -8.41 4.62
CA PHE A 226 -11.29 -8.01 5.79
C PHE A 226 -12.71 -8.55 5.65
N TYR A 227 -13.31 -8.95 6.77
CA TYR A 227 -14.73 -9.27 6.79
C TYR A 227 -15.53 -8.02 6.48
N ASN A 228 -16.57 -8.15 5.66
CA ASN A 228 -17.27 -7.01 5.11
C ASN A 228 -18.73 -6.99 5.58
N GLU A 229 -19.05 -6.06 6.47
CA GLU A 229 -20.41 -5.76 6.91
C GLU A 229 -20.98 -4.51 6.23
N SER A 230 -20.17 -3.81 5.43
CA SER A 230 -20.59 -2.61 4.71
C SER A 230 -21.44 -2.96 3.47
N PHE A 231 -22.16 -1.96 2.96
CA PHE A 231 -22.93 -2.11 1.71
C PHE A 231 -22.07 -2.27 0.45
N ARG A 232 -20.78 -1.93 0.53
CA ARG A 232 -19.87 -1.99 -0.60
C ARG A 232 -19.23 -3.37 -0.67
N ASN A 233 -19.65 -4.22 -1.61
CA ASN A 233 -19.19 -5.60 -1.75
C ASN A 233 -17.67 -5.80 -1.70
N SER A 234 -16.89 -4.87 -2.28
CA SER A 234 -15.43 -4.97 -2.37
C SER A 234 -14.68 -4.32 -1.19
N ALA A 235 -15.37 -3.75 -0.19
CA ALA A 235 -14.72 -2.97 0.88
C ALA A 235 -13.67 -3.78 1.67
N GLY A 236 -13.95 -5.06 1.93
CA GLY A 236 -13.00 -5.94 2.61
C GLY A 236 -11.69 -6.15 1.84
N GLN A 237 -11.77 -6.24 0.51
CA GLN A 237 -10.61 -6.36 -0.38
C GLN A 237 -9.87 -5.02 -0.54
N LEU A 238 -10.60 -3.90 -0.64
CA LEU A 238 -10.00 -2.56 -0.71
C LEU A 238 -9.17 -2.27 0.55
N LEU A 239 -9.71 -2.55 1.74
CA LEU A 239 -8.96 -2.37 2.99
C LEU A 239 -7.75 -3.27 3.08
N GLN A 240 -7.87 -4.54 2.67
CA GLN A 240 -6.72 -5.43 2.57
C GLN A 240 -5.61 -4.81 1.71
N LEU A 241 -5.96 -4.29 0.53
CA LEU A 241 -5.00 -3.69 -0.40
C LEU A 241 -4.36 -2.42 0.18
N HIS A 242 -5.12 -1.52 0.81
CA HIS A 242 -4.54 -0.34 1.47
C HIS A 242 -3.59 -0.73 2.60
N PHE A 243 -3.90 -1.75 3.40
CA PHE A 243 -2.98 -2.25 4.42
C PHE A 243 -1.70 -2.84 3.81
N VAL A 244 -1.82 -3.63 2.74
CA VAL A 244 -0.66 -4.16 2.01
C VAL A 244 0.20 -3.01 1.48
N ASN A 245 -0.41 -1.97 0.90
CA ASN A 245 0.29 -0.78 0.43
C ASN A 245 1.13 -0.13 1.55
N GLN A 246 0.50 0.14 2.69
CA GLN A 246 1.16 0.82 3.82
C GLN A 246 2.29 -0.03 4.44
N LEU A 247 2.08 -1.35 4.53
CA LEU A 247 3.04 -2.29 5.08
C LEU A 247 4.21 -2.56 4.12
N ALA A 248 3.98 -2.62 2.80
CA ALA A 248 5.02 -2.84 1.79
C ALA A 248 6.09 -1.74 1.82
N CYS A 249 5.71 -0.55 2.27
CA CYS A 249 6.61 0.58 2.46
C CYS A 249 7.49 0.49 3.72
N LEU A 250 7.33 -0.52 4.59
CA LEU A 250 8.18 -0.69 5.78
C LEU A 250 9.42 -1.53 5.43
N ALA A 251 10.61 -0.94 5.56
CA ALA A 251 11.89 -1.58 5.23
C ALA A 251 12.20 -2.91 5.96
N ARG A 252 11.48 -3.23 7.04
CA ARG A 252 11.65 -4.44 7.87
C ARG A 252 10.46 -5.40 7.80
N VAL A 253 9.48 -5.12 6.94
CA VAL A 253 8.29 -5.95 6.78
C VAL A 253 8.28 -6.56 5.39
N ASP A 254 8.15 -7.87 5.34
CA ASP A 254 7.94 -8.60 4.10
C ASP A 254 6.44 -8.96 4.02
N VAL A 255 5.67 -8.24 3.22
CA VAL A 255 4.23 -8.48 3.10
C VAL A 255 3.97 -9.65 2.15
N VAL A 256 3.13 -10.58 2.57
CA VAL A 256 2.70 -11.71 1.72
C VAL A 256 1.74 -11.20 0.65
N GLU A 257 2.05 -11.49 -0.62
CA GLU A 257 1.20 -11.12 -1.76
C GLU A 257 -0.23 -11.65 -1.60
N PRO A 258 -1.28 -10.81 -1.77
CA PRO A 258 -2.68 -11.24 -1.65
C PRO A 258 -3.07 -12.46 -2.51
N GLY A 259 -2.47 -12.65 -3.68
CA GLY A 259 -2.67 -13.86 -4.49
C GLY A 259 -2.28 -15.15 -3.76
N LEU A 260 -1.15 -15.15 -3.05
CA LEU A 260 -0.70 -16.28 -2.22
C LEU A 260 -1.61 -16.49 -1.01
N VAL A 261 -2.04 -15.39 -0.37
CA VAL A 261 -3.01 -15.47 0.74
C VAL A 261 -4.28 -16.16 0.28
N ARG A 262 -4.82 -15.74 -0.87
CA ARG A 262 -6.00 -16.33 -1.48
C ARG A 262 -5.80 -17.81 -1.84
N GLU A 263 -4.69 -18.15 -2.50
CA GLU A 263 -4.35 -19.54 -2.85
C GLU A 263 -4.40 -20.45 -1.61
N LYS A 264 -3.70 -20.04 -0.55
CA LYS A 264 -3.62 -20.79 0.70
C LYS A 264 -4.99 -20.91 1.38
N MET A 265 -5.79 -19.84 1.43
CA MET A 265 -7.16 -19.90 1.97
C MET A 265 -8.10 -20.81 1.16
N LEU A 266 -8.00 -20.78 -0.17
CA LEU A 266 -8.79 -21.66 -1.04
C LEU A 266 -8.39 -23.13 -0.89
N SER A 267 -7.10 -23.42 -0.69
CA SER A 267 -6.59 -24.79 -0.51
C SER A 267 -7.23 -25.52 0.67
N ILE A 268 -7.62 -24.77 1.71
CA ILE A 268 -8.28 -25.28 2.93
C ILE A 268 -9.79 -25.03 2.94
N ARG A 269 -10.36 -24.54 1.82
CA ARG A 269 -11.78 -24.19 1.67
C ARG A 269 -12.29 -23.22 2.73
N MET A 270 -11.43 -22.34 3.23
CA MET A 270 -11.82 -21.35 4.21
C MET A 270 -12.56 -20.21 3.50
N VAL A 271 -13.83 -20.01 3.88
CA VAL A 271 -14.65 -18.88 3.46
C VAL A 271 -14.96 -18.08 4.72
N MET A 272 -14.53 -16.82 4.76
CA MET A 272 -14.80 -15.91 5.89
C MET A 272 -16.28 -15.52 5.88
N ARG A 273 -17.13 -16.33 6.50
CA ARG A 273 -18.59 -16.13 6.57
C ARG A 273 -19.01 -15.21 7.71
N GLU A 274 -18.23 -15.20 8.78
CA GLU A 274 -18.40 -14.36 9.96
C GLU A 274 -17.00 -13.82 10.28
N GLY A 275 -16.88 -12.64 10.91
CA GLY A 275 -15.59 -12.02 11.23
C GLY A 275 -14.60 -13.00 11.88
N ILE A 276 -13.30 -12.73 11.74
CA ILE A 276 -12.24 -13.66 12.15
C ILE A 276 -12.29 -13.91 13.67
N SER A 277 -12.56 -15.15 14.07
CA SER A 277 -12.42 -15.57 15.46
C SER A 277 -10.94 -15.76 15.81
N THR A 278 -10.60 -15.71 17.10
CA THR A 278 -9.23 -16.00 17.56
C THR A 278 -8.76 -17.41 17.16
N ARG A 279 -9.67 -18.37 16.97
CA ARG A 279 -9.33 -19.71 16.47
C ARG A 279 -8.98 -19.71 14.99
N ASP A 280 -9.66 -18.90 14.20
CA ASP A 280 -9.38 -18.78 12.76
C ASP A 280 -7.99 -18.14 12.55
N VAL A 281 -7.64 -17.15 13.37
CA VAL A 281 -6.31 -16.53 13.38
C VAL A 281 -5.19 -17.57 13.56
N ASP A 282 -5.33 -18.47 14.54
CA ASP A 282 -4.35 -19.51 14.80
C ASP A 282 -4.15 -20.41 13.58
N VAL A 283 -5.24 -20.83 12.96
CA VAL A 283 -5.23 -21.68 11.75
C VAL A 283 -4.60 -20.94 10.56
N MET A 284 -4.97 -19.67 10.34
CA MET A 284 -4.44 -18.84 9.26
C MET A 284 -2.95 -18.58 9.41
N SER A 285 -2.46 -18.31 10.62
CA SER A 285 -1.03 -18.07 10.86
C SER A 285 -0.15 -19.27 10.50
N TYR A 286 -0.66 -20.48 10.73
CA TYR A 286 0.04 -21.71 10.36
C TYR A 286 0.10 -21.87 8.84
N ILE A 287 -1.03 -21.62 8.16
CA ILE A 287 -1.22 -21.89 6.73
C ILE A 287 -0.57 -20.84 5.83
N LEU A 288 -0.57 -19.57 6.26
CA LEU A 288 0.00 -18.45 5.51
C LEU A 288 1.52 -18.35 5.66
N GLU A 289 2.11 -19.14 6.56
CA GLU A 289 3.56 -19.19 6.77
C GLU A 289 4.18 -17.82 7.08
N SER A 290 3.40 -16.92 7.71
CA SER A 290 3.82 -15.57 8.10
C SER A 290 3.98 -15.44 9.61
N ASP A 291 4.83 -14.52 10.07
CA ASP A 291 5.04 -14.27 11.50
C ASP A 291 3.81 -13.62 12.14
N TYR A 292 3.15 -12.74 11.39
CA TYR A 292 1.89 -12.12 11.79
C TYR A 292 0.82 -12.28 10.74
N VAL A 293 -0.43 -12.27 11.20
CA VAL A 293 -1.62 -12.18 10.36
C VAL A 293 -2.39 -10.91 10.75
N LEU A 294 -2.63 -10.05 9.77
CA LEU A 294 -3.46 -8.86 9.89
C LEU A 294 -4.85 -9.15 9.32
N SER A 295 -5.86 -8.89 10.13
CA SER A 295 -7.27 -9.14 9.84
C SER A 295 -8.15 -8.00 10.36
N GLY A 296 -9.43 -8.01 10.04
CA GLY A 296 -10.39 -7.07 10.61
C GLY A 296 -11.76 -7.16 9.96
N THR A 297 -12.60 -6.20 10.33
CA THR A 297 -13.96 -6.01 9.82
C THR A 297 -14.11 -4.59 9.30
N VAL A 298 -14.71 -4.45 8.12
CA VAL A 298 -15.20 -3.18 7.58
C VAL A 298 -16.69 -3.06 7.88
N PHE A 299 -17.04 -2.07 8.69
CA PHE A 299 -18.42 -1.81 9.11
C PHE A 299 -19.12 -0.84 8.16
N ASP A 300 -18.40 0.17 7.68
CA ASP A 300 -18.93 1.14 6.74
C ASP A 300 -17.85 1.54 5.73
N TYR A 301 -18.24 1.65 4.46
CA TYR A 301 -17.39 2.10 3.38
C TYR A 301 -18.28 2.75 2.33
N GLN A 302 -18.42 4.06 2.42
CA GLN A 302 -19.22 4.85 1.51
C GLN A 302 -18.31 5.76 0.71
N ASP A 303 -18.45 5.67 -0.60
CA ASP A 303 -17.80 6.57 -1.54
C ASP A 303 -18.85 7.13 -2.50
N PRO A 304 -19.49 8.26 -2.14
CA PRO A 304 -20.52 8.85 -2.98
C PRO A 304 -19.93 9.28 -4.33
N LEU A 305 -20.51 8.76 -5.41
CA LEU A 305 -20.06 9.08 -6.77
C LEU A 305 -20.46 10.51 -7.20
N GLY A 306 -21.50 11.08 -6.59
CA GLY A 306 -21.94 12.44 -6.85
C GLY A 306 -21.12 13.49 -6.08
N GLY A 307 -21.09 14.72 -6.59
CA GLY A 307 -20.27 15.83 -6.04
C GLY A 307 -20.71 16.39 -4.68
N SER A 308 -21.75 15.84 -4.05
CA SER A 308 -22.32 16.36 -2.79
C SER A 308 -22.35 15.34 -1.64
N GLY A 309 -21.80 14.14 -1.83
CA GLY A 309 -21.76 13.13 -0.77
C GLY A 309 -20.47 13.16 0.02
N ILE A 310 -20.57 12.84 1.31
CA ILE A 310 -19.44 12.77 2.23
C ILE A 310 -18.99 11.31 2.31
N PRO A 311 -17.73 10.98 1.95
CA PRO A 311 -17.24 9.62 2.11
C PRO A 311 -17.16 9.24 3.60
N LYS A 312 -17.42 7.97 3.90
CA LYS A 312 -17.37 7.45 5.27
C LYS A 312 -16.58 6.15 5.29
N LEU A 313 -15.79 5.99 6.34
CA LEU A 313 -15.00 4.78 6.53
C LEU A 313 -14.99 4.36 8.00
N ASP A 314 -15.45 3.13 8.26
CA ASP A 314 -15.41 2.51 9.57
C ASP A 314 -14.84 1.10 9.49
N PHE A 315 -13.74 0.83 10.20
CA PHE A 315 -13.17 -0.51 10.30
C PHE A 315 -12.47 -0.76 11.64
N ASN A 316 -12.30 -2.04 11.97
CA ASN A 316 -11.33 -2.48 12.96
C ASN A 316 -10.17 -3.21 12.30
N ALA A 317 -9.02 -3.26 12.96
CA ALA A 317 -7.86 -4.03 12.52
C ALA A 317 -7.26 -4.78 13.71
N LEU A 318 -6.89 -6.03 13.48
CA LEU A 318 -6.36 -6.98 14.46
C LEU A 318 -5.09 -7.62 13.90
N LEU A 319 -3.97 -7.46 14.61
CA LEU A 319 -2.71 -8.11 14.29
C LEU A 319 -2.44 -9.21 15.32
N ALA A 320 -2.21 -10.41 14.82
CA ALA A 320 -1.94 -11.57 15.66
C ALA A 320 -0.59 -12.22 15.34
N ASP A 321 0.06 -12.70 16.39
CA ASP A 321 1.35 -13.37 16.36
C ASP A 321 1.17 -14.89 16.20
N LYS A 322 1.81 -15.46 15.18
CA LYS A 322 1.83 -16.90 14.91
C LYS A 322 2.44 -17.71 16.06
N ILE A 323 3.59 -17.28 16.57
CA ILE A 323 4.38 -18.04 17.55
C ILE A 323 3.62 -18.08 18.88
N ASN A 324 3.11 -16.93 19.29
CA ASN A 324 2.50 -16.77 20.61
C ASN A 324 0.99 -17.02 20.64
N ARG A 325 0.33 -17.16 19.46
CA ARG A 325 -1.12 -17.32 19.33
C ARG A 325 -1.91 -16.24 20.07
N LYS A 326 -1.44 -15.01 19.96
CA LYS A 326 -1.94 -13.87 20.72
C LYS A 326 -2.15 -12.66 19.82
N LEU A 327 -3.18 -11.90 20.16
CA LEU A 327 -3.40 -10.57 19.63
C LEU A 327 -2.31 -9.63 20.16
N VAL A 328 -1.53 -9.05 19.26
CA VAL A 328 -0.45 -8.09 19.60
C VAL A 328 -0.89 -6.65 19.38
N PHE A 329 -1.87 -6.43 18.52
CA PHE A 329 -2.43 -5.11 18.26
C PHE A 329 -3.90 -5.20 17.88
N ALA A 330 -4.69 -4.24 18.35
CA ALA A 330 -6.04 -4.00 17.91
C ALA A 330 -6.30 -2.50 17.76
N SER A 331 -7.07 -2.12 16.76
CA SER A 331 -7.55 -0.74 16.60
C SER A 331 -8.97 -0.69 16.06
N LYS A 332 -9.69 0.38 16.40
CA LYS A 332 -10.95 0.80 15.76
C LYS A 332 -10.75 2.20 15.19
N SER A 333 -11.09 2.38 13.93
CA SER A 333 -10.91 3.63 13.18
C SER A 333 -12.22 4.00 12.50
N TYR A 334 -12.62 5.26 12.63
CA TYR A 334 -13.83 5.81 12.03
C TYR A 334 -13.54 7.23 11.56
N ASN A 335 -13.84 7.57 10.31
CA ASN A 335 -13.81 8.95 9.87
C ASN A 335 -14.86 9.22 8.80
N GLU A 336 -15.25 10.49 8.71
CA GLU A 336 -16.02 11.07 7.62
C GLU A 336 -15.15 12.04 6.82
N GLY A 337 -15.46 12.26 5.55
CA GLY A 337 -14.70 13.12 4.65
C GLY A 337 -14.67 14.58 5.09
N ASP A 338 -15.64 15.02 5.87
CA ASP A 338 -15.75 16.36 6.43
C ASP A 338 -15.15 16.50 7.84
N ASP A 339 -14.54 15.44 8.38
CA ASP A 339 -13.79 15.52 9.64
C ASP A 339 -12.62 16.51 9.53
N GLY A 340 -12.60 17.51 10.41
CA GLY A 340 -11.51 18.48 10.48
C GLY A 340 -11.47 19.46 9.31
N VAL A 341 -12.62 19.72 8.67
CA VAL A 341 -12.78 20.78 7.66
C VAL A 341 -12.77 22.17 8.32
N TYR A 342 -11.97 23.07 7.78
CA TYR A 342 -11.92 24.49 8.14
C TYR A 342 -12.57 25.35 7.05
N PHE A 343 -12.58 26.68 7.22
CA PHE A 343 -13.13 27.62 6.25
C PHE A 343 -12.65 27.33 4.81
N TYR A 344 -13.58 27.43 3.84
CA TYR A 344 -13.36 27.19 2.40
C TYR A 344 -13.01 25.74 2.03
N ASP A 345 -13.66 24.76 2.66
CA ASP A 345 -13.48 23.31 2.38
C ASP A 345 -12.05 22.79 2.59
N VAL A 346 -11.20 23.57 3.28
CA VAL A 346 -9.81 23.17 3.57
C VAL A 346 -9.83 21.99 4.52
N GLY A 347 -9.31 20.85 4.05
CA GLY A 347 -9.31 19.59 4.78
C GLY A 347 -10.45 18.65 4.41
N LEU A 348 -11.32 19.00 3.46
CA LEU A 348 -12.38 18.12 2.97
C LEU A 348 -11.80 16.99 2.10
N TYR A 349 -12.25 15.77 2.36
CA TYR A 349 -11.95 14.59 1.55
C TYR A 349 -13.22 14.13 0.83
N ARG A 350 -13.14 14.00 -0.50
CA ARG A 350 -14.30 13.62 -1.35
C ARG A 350 -14.27 12.16 -1.81
N ASN A 351 -13.18 11.45 -1.55
CA ASN A 351 -12.97 10.07 -1.96
C ASN A 351 -12.57 9.20 -0.75
N ALA A 352 -13.20 8.03 -0.64
CA ALA A 352 -12.99 7.12 0.48
C ALA A 352 -11.66 6.37 0.38
N ASP A 353 -11.10 6.19 -0.82
CA ASP A 353 -9.78 5.59 -1.05
C ASP A 353 -8.66 6.41 -0.39
N ARG A 354 -8.70 7.74 -0.54
CA ARG A 354 -7.73 8.65 0.08
C ARG A 354 -7.85 8.63 1.60
N MET A 355 -9.08 8.54 2.12
CA MET A 355 -9.28 8.34 3.56
C MET A 355 -8.75 6.99 4.02
N ALA A 356 -9.01 5.92 3.27
CA ALA A 356 -8.53 4.58 3.58
C ALA A 356 -6.99 4.52 3.60
N GLU A 357 -6.33 5.13 2.62
CA GLU A 357 -4.89 5.28 2.56
C GLU A 357 -4.34 5.96 3.83
N LYS A 358 -4.91 7.12 4.20
CA LYS A 358 -4.48 7.86 5.40
C LYS A 358 -4.77 7.13 6.71
N MET A 359 -5.96 6.56 6.85
CA MET A 359 -6.37 5.83 8.06
C MET A 359 -5.56 4.56 8.25
N THR A 360 -5.35 3.77 7.19
CA THR A 360 -4.49 2.57 7.26
C THR A 360 -3.04 2.93 7.54
N GLY A 361 -2.52 4.02 6.95
CA GLY A 361 -1.18 4.53 7.25
C GLY A 361 -1.01 4.91 8.72
N ARG A 362 -2.02 5.57 9.31
CA ARG A 362 -2.06 5.85 10.76
C ARG A 362 -2.11 4.57 11.59
N VAL A 363 -2.97 3.62 11.24
CA VAL A 363 -3.05 2.33 11.96
C VAL A 363 -1.71 1.59 11.92
N VAL A 364 -1.07 1.48 10.75
CA VAL A 364 0.24 0.82 10.58
C VAL A 364 1.33 1.53 11.40
N SER A 365 1.32 2.87 11.44
CA SER A 365 2.24 3.63 12.28
C SER A 365 2.07 3.31 13.78
N GLU A 366 0.83 3.10 14.24
CA GLU A 366 0.55 2.73 15.62
C GLU A 366 0.91 1.27 15.95
N MET A 367 1.12 0.39 14.97
CA MET A 367 1.60 -0.97 15.23
C MET A 367 3.05 -1.01 15.71
N ARG A 368 3.83 0.07 15.49
CA ARG A 368 5.25 0.21 15.87
C ARG A 368 6.13 -0.94 15.36
N LEU A 369 5.83 -1.44 14.17
CA LEU A 369 6.54 -2.55 13.56
C LEU A 369 7.98 -2.13 13.22
N GLY A 370 8.96 -2.74 13.88
CA GLY A 370 10.38 -2.48 13.63
C GLY A 370 10.97 -1.24 14.32
N GLU A 371 10.26 -0.61 15.27
CA GLU A 371 10.82 0.45 16.12
C GLU A 371 11.71 -0.14 17.24
N ARG A 372 12.90 0.44 17.47
CA ARG A 372 13.72 0.11 18.64
C ARG A 372 13.03 0.65 19.89
N LYS A 373 12.91 -0.18 20.96
CA LYS A 373 12.56 0.28 22.31
C LYS A 373 13.32 1.55 22.66
N THR A 374 12.61 2.66 22.82
CA THR A 374 13.20 3.86 23.41
C THR A 374 13.31 3.64 24.92
N LYS A 375 14.25 4.32 25.57
CA LYS A 375 14.54 4.17 27.01
C LYS A 375 13.31 4.43 27.91
N SER A 376 12.26 5.06 27.36
CA SER A 376 10.98 5.37 27.99
C SER A 376 10.02 4.18 28.12
N ASP A 377 10.23 3.08 27.41
CA ASP A 377 9.32 1.90 27.42
C ASP A 377 9.72 0.84 28.46
N ARG A 378 10.66 1.16 29.37
CA ARG A 378 10.94 0.27 30.52
C ARG A 378 9.91 0.57 31.61
N PRO A 379 9.20 -0.44 32.14
CA PRO A 379 8.43 -0.23 33.35
C PRO A 379 9.38 0.32 34.42
N SER A 380 9.01 1.43 35.02
CA SER A 380 9.66 1.94 36.23
C SER A 380 9.55 0.84 37.29
N ASN A 381 10.67 0.20 37.58
CA ASN A 381 10.81 -0.74 38.70
C ASN A 381 10.59 -0.04 40.03
#